data_AF-A0A967SLC0-F1
#
_entry.id   AF-A0A967SLC0-F1
#
_cell.length_a   1.000
_cell.length_b   1.000
_cell.length_c   1.000
_cell.angle_alpha   90.00
_cell.angle_beta   90.00
_cell.angle_gamma   90.00
#
_symmetry.space_group_name_H-M   'P 1'
#
loop_
_entity.id
_entity.type
_entity.pdbx_description
1 polymer ?
#
loop_
_entity_poly.entity_id
_entity_poly.type
_entity_poly.pdbx_seq_one_letter_code
_entity_poly.pdbx_strand_id
1 'polypeptide(L)'
;LYRNDLPAEAGASVQVAVMDAEGRWLYPGAEVRVYDVESGRLLGTRLVDTGGGYCSQGVQPVHIGLGRDPGPIRVEVTVLRGGRRVITVTGALDPATLAGDRLVIIPALD
;
A
#
# COMPACT_ATOMS: atom_id res chain seq x y z
N LEU A 1 28.78 -3.35 0.27
CA LEU A 1 27.64 -4.03 0.93
C LEU A 1 26.76 -2.94 1.53
N TYR A 2 25.46 -2.92 1.27
CA TYR A 2 24.56 -1.96 1.93
C TYR A 2 24.22 -2.46 3.33
N ARG A 3 24.25 -1.57 4.33
CA ARG A 3 23.91 -1.85 5.72
C ARG A 3 22.76 -0.93 6.12
N ASN A 4 21.72 -1.48 6.75
CA ASN A 4 20.67 -0.69 7.37
C ASN A 4 21.15 -0.26 8.76
N ASP A 5 21.40 1.03 8.94
CA ASP A 5 21.83 1.62 10.21
C ASP A 5 20.67 2.22 11.03
N LEU A 6 19.42 1.95 10.62
CA LEU A 6 18.26 2.31 11.44
C LEU A 6 18.26 1.48 12.74
N PRO A 7 17.78 2.06 13.85
CA PRO A 7 17.63 1.33 15.10
C PRO A 7 16.68 0.14 14.93
N ALA A 8 16.73 -0.86 15.82
CA ALA A 8 15.78 -1.97 15.79
C ALA A 8 14.31 -1.51 15.88
N GLU A 9 14.09 -0.34 16.48
CA GLU A 9 12.82 0.39 16.58
C GLU A 9 12.50 1.24 15.34
N ALA A 10 13.17 0.99 14.21
CA ALA A 10 12.87 1.66 12.94
C ALA A 10 11.36 1.57 12.66
N GLY A 11 10.76 2.73 12.35
CA GLY A 11 9.30 2.86 12.28
C GLY A 11 8.64 1.81 11.38
N ALA A 12 7.42 1.42 11.74
CA ALA A 12 6.71 0.40 11.00
C ALA A 12 6.32 0.91 9.60
N SER A 13 6.19 -0.01 8.67
CA SER A 13 5.80 0.26 7.30
C SER A 13 4.76 -0.76 6.85
N VAL A 14 3.93 -0.36 5.90
CA VAL A 14 3.08 -1.29 5.16
C VAL A 14 3.51 -1.34 3.70
N GLN A 15 3.58 -2.56 3.17
CA GLN A 15 3.74 -2.80 1.74
C GLN A 15 2.38 -3.21 1.17
N VAL A 16 1.87 -2.48 0.18
CA VAL A 16 0.55 -2.77 -0.42
C VAL A 16 0.74 -3.17 -1.87
N ALA A 17 0.26 -4.35 -2.22
CA ALA A 17 0.22 -4.85 -3.59
C ALA A 17 -1.23 -4.83 -4.10
N VAL A 18 -1.48 -4.10 -5.18
CA VAL A 18 -2.80 -4.04 -5.80
C VAL A 18 -2.82 -5.00 -6.98
N MET A 19 -3.59 -6.08 -6.85
CA MET A 19 -3.64 -7.18 -7.82
C MET A 19 -5.08 -7.56 -8.11
N ASP A 20 -5.31 -8.27 -9.21
CA ASP A 20 -6.61 -8.89 -9.43
C ASP A 20 -6.74 -10.24 -8.70
N ALA A 21 -7.90 -10.88 -8.83
CA ALA A 21 -8.17 -12.16 -8.20
C ALA A 21 -7.25 -13.30 -8.68
N GLU A 22 -6.65 -13.17 -9.87
CA GLU A 22 -5.68 -14.12 -10.43
C GLU A 22 -4.23 -13.79 -10.03
N GLY A 23 -4.01 -12.77 -9.19
CA GLY A 23 -2.68 -12.35 -8.74
C GLY A 23 -1.87 -11.56 -9.78
N ARG A 24 -2.53 -11.00 -10.80
CA ARG A 24 -1.90 -10.17 -11.83
C ARG A 24 -1.86 -8.71 -11.38
N TRP A 25 -0.75 -8.04 -11.68
CA TRP A 25 -0.52 -6.64 -11.35
C TRP A 25 -1.11 -5.72 -12.41
N LEU A 26 -2.42 -5.49 -12.36
CA LEU A 26 -3.19 -4.82 -13.42
C LEU A 26 -3.66 -3.40 -13.09
N TYR A 27 -3.09 -2.77 -12.06
CA TYR A 27 -3.57 -1.47 -11.56
C TYR A 27 -2.48 -0.39 -11.50
N PRO A 28 -1.79 -0.11 -12.62
CA PRO A 28 -0.84 1.00 -12.68
C PRO A 28 -1.56 2.32 -12.39
N GLY A 29 -0.93 3.19 -11.60
CA GLY A 29 -1.49 4.49 -11.22
C GLY A 29 -2.63 4.46 -10.21
N ALA A 30 -2.97 3.30 -9.63
CA ALA A 30 -3.91 3.24 -8.52
C ALA A 30 -3.40 4.07 -7.33
N GLU A 31 -4.29 4.77 -6.64
CA GLU A 31 -3.96 5.53 -5.44
C GLU A 31 -4.14 4.64 -4.20
N VAL A 32 -3.11 4.58 -3.36
CA VAL A 32 -3.15 3.89 -2.07
C VAL A 32 -2.98 4.90 -0.95
N ARG A 33 -3.94 4.93 -0.03
CA ARG A 33 -3.93 5.78 1.16
C ARG A 33 -4.00 4.93 2.42
N VAL A 34 -3.21 5.30 3.43
CA VAL A 34 -3.21 4.64 4.73
C VAL A 34 -3.66 5.63 5.78
N TYR A 35 -4.61 5.22 6.60
CA TYR A 35 -5.17 6.04 7.67
C TYR A 35 -4.98 5.36 9.01
N ASP A 36 -4.81 6.17 10.04
CA ASP A 36 -4.98 5.76 11.43
C ASP A 36 -6.48 5.51 11.69
N VAL A 37 -6.82 4.37 12.29
CA VAL A 37 -8.22 3.98 12.50
C VAL A 37 -8.90 4.82 13.57
N GLU A 38 -8.19 5.14 14.65
CA GLU A 38 -8.75 5.84 15.80
C GLU A 38 -9.04 7.32 15.49
N SER A 39 -8.04 8.03 14.96
CA SER A 39 -8.14 9.45 14.64
C SER A 39 -8.69 9.73 13.24
N GLY A 40 -8.70 8.75 12.34
CA GLY A 40 -9.06 8.92 10.93
C GLY A 40 -8.03 9.73 10.12
N ARG A 41 -6.87 10.05 10.71
CA ARG A 41 -5.82 10.87 10.08
C ARG A 41 -5.13 10.09 8.96
N LEU A 42 -4.88 10.75 7.83
CA LEU A 42 -4.05 10.21 6.75
C LEU A 42 -2.59 10.11 7.23
N LEU A 43 -2.05 8.89 7.21
CA LEU A 43 -0.64 8.61 7.55
C LEU A 43 0.26 8.74 6.32
N GLY A 44 -0.23 8.34 5.15
CA GLY A 44 0.54 8.43 3.92
C GLY A 44 -0.25 8.05 2.67
N THR A 45 0.27 8.46 1.51
CA THR A 45 -0.28 8.15 0.19
C THR A 45 0.83 7.81 -0.82
N ARG A 46 0.55 6.89 -1.74
CA ARG A 46 1.40 6.55 -2.89
C ARG A 46 0.54 6.20 -4.10
N LEU A 47 1.10 6.42 -5.28
CA LEU A 47 0.58 5.84 -6.53
C LEU A 47 1.30 4.53 -6.80
N VAL A 48 0.55 3.52 -7.25
CA VAL A 48 1.14 2.28 -7.80
C VAL A 48 1.90 2.65 -9.07
N ASP A 49 3.14 2.17 -9.16
CA ASP A 49 4.01 2.43 -10.29
C ASP A 49 3.39 1.92 -11.60
N THR A 50 3.71 2.60 -12.70
CA THR A 50 3.16 2.28 -14.02
C THR A 50 3.99 1.28 -14.82
N GLY A 51 4.99 0.64 -14.19
CA GLY A 51 5.81 -0.40 -14.80
C GLY A 51 7.29 -0.03 -14.98
N GLY A 52 7.75 1.08 -14.39
CA GLY A 52 9.11 1.61 -14.54
C GLY A 52 9.19 2.91 -15.35
N GLY A 53 10.43 3.35 -15.60
CA GLY A 53 10.74 4.54 -16.41
C GLY A 53 11.51 4.20 -17.68
N TYR A 54 12.13 5.20 -18.29
CA TYR A 54 12.97 4.98 -19.48
C TYR A 54 14.08 3.95 -19.18
N CYS A 55 14.12 2.88 -19.98
CA CYS A 55 15.06 1.76 -19.85
C CYS A 55 15.03 1.03 -18.49
N SER A 56 13.92 1.11 -17.73
CA SER A 56 13.71 0.31 -16.52
C SER A 56 12.33 -0.32 -16.53
N GLN A 57 12.21 -1.52 -15.97
CA GLN A 57 10.94 -2.23 -15.82
C GLN A 57 10.84 -2.72 -14.38
N GLY A 58 9.69 -2.51 -13.76
CA GLY A 58 9.50 -2.88 -12.37
C GLY A 58 8.02 -2.99 -12.01
N VAL A 59 7.72 -3.97 -11.17
CA VAL A 59 6.42 -4.11 -10.54
C VAL A 59 6.68 -4.48 -9.09
N GLN A 60 6.33 -3.57 -8.17
CA GLN A 60 6.60 -3.72 -6.75
C GLN A 60 5.40 -3.22 -5.93
N PRO A 61 5.19 -3.75 -4.71
CA PRO A 61 4.25 -3.16 -3.76
C PRO A 61 4.61 -1.70 -3.48
N VAL A 62 3.63 -0.86 -3.21
CA VAL A 62 3.89 0.48 -2.68
C VAL A 62 4.30 0.38 -1.21
N HIS A 63 5.36 1.08 -0.83
CA HIS A 63 5.86 1.12 0.53
C HIS A 63 5.49 2.44 1.21
N ILE A 64 4.80 2.37 2.34
CA ILE A 64 4.32 3.53 3.11
C ILE A 64 4.80 3.38 4.56
N GLY A 65 5.60 4.34 5.02
CA GLY A 65 6.01 4.43 6.42
C GLY A 65 4.87 4.95 7.30
N LEU A 66 4.72 4.37 8.49
CA LEU A 66 3.62 4.64 9.42
C LEU A 66 4.06 5.50 10.62
N GLY A 67 5.36 5.72 10.78
CA GLY A 67 5.93 6.40 11.95
C GLY A 67 6.30 5.43 13.07
N ARG A 68 6.52 5.97 14.28
CA ARG A 68 6.78 5.18 15.48
C ARG A 68 5.46 4.75 16.11
N ASP A 69 5.38 3.50 16.54
CA ASP A 69 4.22 2.89 17.22
C ASP A 69 2.87 3.25 16.60
N PRO A 70 2.65 2.91 15.30
CA PRO A 70 1.34 3.13 14.73
C PRO A 70 0.30 2.26 15.44
N GLY A 71 -0.82 2.86 15.80
CA GLY A 71 -2.02 2.11 16.15
C GLY A 71 -2.57 1.34 14.94
N PRO A 72 -3.76 0.72 15.08
CA PRO A 72 -4.42 0.06 13.97
C PRO A 72 -4.62 1.00 12.78
N ILE A 73 -4.37 0.49 11.56
CA ILE A 73 -4.51 1.24 10.32
C ILE A 73 -5.65 0.70 9.46
N ARG A 74 -6.17 1.53 8.56
CA ARG A 74 -6.99 1.09 7.43
C ARG A 74 -6.34 1.54 6.12
N VAL A 75 -6.48 0.73 5.09
CA VAL A 75 -5.96 1.03 3.76
C VAL A 75 -7.12 1.25 2.81
N GLU A 76 -7.01 2.30 2.00
CA GLU A 76 -7.95 2.65 0.95
C GLU A 76 -7.22 2.64 -0.39
N VAL A 77 -7.77 1.89 -1.34
CA VAL A 77 -7.26 1.82 -2.71
C VAL A 77 -8.31 2.37 -3.65
N THR A 78 -7.92 3.37 -4.44
CA THR A 78 -8.74 3.93 -5.51
C THR A 78 -8.15 3.54 -6.86
N VAL A 79 -8.97 2.90 -7.69
CA VAL A 79 -8.66 2.63 -9.10
C VAL A 79 -9.61 3.38 -10.01
N LEU A 80 -9.13 3.78 -11.18
CA LEU A 80 -9.96 4.36 -12.23
C LEU A 80 -10.32 3.27 -13.24
N ARG A 81 -11.61 2.97 -13.39
CA ARG A 81 -12.10 1.99 -14.37
C ARG A 81 -13.38 2.51 -15.03
N GLY A 82 -13.46 2.44 -16.35
CA GLY A 82 -14.65 2.88 -17.10
C GLY A 82 -15.05 4.34 -16.83
N GLY A 83 -14.07 5.22 -16.56
CA GLY A 83 -14.33 6.63 -16.21
C GLY A 83 -14.84 6.86 -14.78
N ARG A 84 -14.88 5.84 -13.94
CA ARG A 84 -15.33 5.90 -12.54
C ARG A 84 -14.20 5.61 -11.57
N ARG A 85 -14.32 6.14 -10.36
CA ARG A 85 -13.50 5.76 -9.21
C ARG A 85 -14.12 4.56 -8.53
N VAL A 86 -13.38 3.47 -8.43
CA VAL A 86 -13.73 2.32 -7.58
C VAL A 86 -12.83 2.35 -6.36
N ILE A 87 -13.44 2.41 -5.18
CA ILE A 87 -12.75 2.55 -3.90
C ILE A 87 -12.92 1.25 -3.12
N THR A 88 -11.81 0.65 -2.70
CA THR A 88 -11.79 -0.53 -1.83
C THR A 88 -11.13 -0.15 -0.51
N VAL A 89 -11.79 -0.44 0.60
CA VAL A 89 -11.32 -0.08 1.96
C VAL A 89 -11.18 -1.36 2.78
N THR A 90 -10.05 -1.53 3.45
CA THR A 90 -9.86 -2.64 4.39
C THR A 90 -10.56 -2.38 5.73
N GLY A 91 -10.76 -3.44 6.51
CA GLY A 91 -10.99 -3.29 7.95
C GLY A 91 -9.74 -2.73 8.67
N ALA A 92 -9.84 -2.65 9.99
CA ALA A 92 -8.69 -2.32 10.83
C ALA A 92 -7.64 -3.44 10.76
N LEU A 93 -6.38 -3.04 10.58
CA LEU A 93 -5.23 -3.93 10.45
C LEU A 93 -4.21 -3.53 11.51
N ASP A 94 -3.62 -4.51 12.19
CA ASP A 94 -2.46 -4.29 13.04
C ASP A 94 -1.18 -4.30 12.18
N PRO A 95 -0.44 -3.19 12.07
CA PRO A 95 0.79 -3.11 11.29
C PRO A 95 1.85 -4.15 11.68
N ALA A 96 1.89 -4.59 12.94
CA ALA A 96 2.86 -5.58 13.40
C ALA A 96 2.66 -6.94 12.70
N THR A 97 1.42 -7.28 12.35
CA THR A 97 1.08 -8.52 11.65
C THR A 97 1.46 -8.50 10.15
N LEU A 98 1.76 -7.33 9.60
CA LEU A 98 2.12 -7.13 8.19
C LEU A 98 3.64 -7.04 7.99
N ALA A 99 4.43 -7.04 9.07
CA ALA A 99 5.87 -6.87 9.01
C ALA A 99 6.53 -8.02 8.21
N GLY A 100 7.31 -7.66 7.19
CA GLY A 100 8.01 -8.62 6.33
C GLY A 100 7.16 -9.23 5.22
N ASP A 101 5.87 -8.92 5.13
CA ASP A 101 4.97 -9.37 4.06
C ASP A 101 4.36 -8.16 3.31
N ARG A 102 3.59 -8.46 2.26
CA ARG A 102 2.79 -7.49 1.50
C ARG A 102 1.30 -7.74 1.73
N LEU A 103 0.59 -6.67 2.03
CA LEU A 103 -0.87 -6.66 2.01
C LEU A 103 -1.35 -6.67 0.56
N VAL A 104 -2.00 -7.75 0.14
CA VAL A 104 -2.64 -7.82 -1.18
C VAL A 104 -4.05 -7.26 -1.10
N ILE A 105 -4.37 -6.29 -1.95
CA ILE A 105 -5.71 -5.73 -2.10
C ILE A 105 -6.21 -6.01 -3.50
N ILE A 106 -7.38 -6.64 -3.58
CA ILE A 106 -8.10 -6.88 -4.82
C ILE A 106 -9.20 -5.83 -4.92
N PRO A 107 -9.13 -4.88 -5.88
CA PRO A 107 -10.19 -3.90 -6.07
C PRO A 107 -11.53 -4.59 -6.35
N ALA A 108 -12.58 -4.15 -5.67
CA ALA A 108 -13.95 -4.64 -5.85
C ALA A 108 -14.56 -4.08 -7.14
N LEU A 109 -14.07 -4.57 -8.28
CA LEU A 109 -14.59 -4.22 -9.60
C LEU A 109 -15.89 -4.97 -9.85
N ASP A 110 -16.90 -4.24 -10.33
CA ASP A 110 -18.18 -4.75 -10.82
C ASP A 110 -18.05 -5.52 -12.15
#